data_AF-A0A3C1FN87-F1
#
_entry.id   AF-A0A3C1FN87-F1
#
_cell.length_a   1.000
_cell.length_b   1.000
_cell.length_c   1.000
_cell.angle_alpha   90.00
_cell.angle_beta   90.00
_cell.angle_gamma   90.00
#
_symmetry.space_group_name_H-M   'P 1'
#
loop_
_entity.id
_entity.type
_entity.pdbx_description
1 polymer ?
#
loop_
_entity_poly.entity_id
_entity_poly.type
_entity_poly.pdbx_seq_one_letter_code
_entity_poly.pdbx_strand_id
1 'polypeptide(L)'
;PELIADDLHAYEDLAVMLGTQPDSRAALRKKIDEKTRTAPLFDTARYSAHLDRALLDMWRRYAAGQPAEPFSVPPLETSPRS
;
A
#
# COMPACT_ATOMS: atom_id res chain seq x y z
N PRO A 1 9.96 4.23 -0.48
CA PRO A 1 10.58 3.95 -1.79
C PRO A 1 12.04 3.46 -1.71
N GLU A 2 12.54 2.98 -0.57
CA GLU A 2 13.97 2.62 -0.42
C GLU A 2 14.26 1.11 -0.60
N LEU A 3 13.23 0.30 -0.84
CA LEU A 3 13.33 -1.16 -1.02
C LEU A 3 12.86 -1.66 -2.38
N ILE A 4 12.51 -0.74 -3.29
CA ILE A 4 12.16 -1.09 -4.66
C ILE A 4 13.43 -0.89 -5.46
N ALA A 5 13.98 -1.99 -5.99
CA ALA A 5 15.14 -1.94 -6.89
C ALA A 5 14.65 -1.84 -8.34
N ASP A 6 15.34 -1.04 -9.14
CA ASP A 6 14.97 -0.78 -10.54
C ASP A 6 15.41 -1.92 -11.48
N ASP A 7 16.40 -2.72 -11.06
CA ASP A 7 16.91 -3.89 -11.78
C ASP A 7 17.48 -4.98 -10.83
N LEU A 8 17.94 -6.08 -11.42
CA LEU A 8 18.45 -7.24 -10.67
C LEU A 8 19.78 -6.95 -9.97
N HIS A 9 20.66 -6.15 -10.56
CA HIS A 9 21.96 -5.85 -9.97
C HIS A 9 21.79 -4.94 -8.74
N ALA A 10 20.96 -3.91 -8.88
CA ALA A 10 20.57 -3.05 -7.76
C ALA A 10 19.87 -3.83 -6.64
N TYR A 11 19.08 -4.85 -6.99
CA TYR A 11 18.47 -5.76 -6.02
C TYR A 11 19.51 -6.57 -5.25
N GLU A 12 20.49 -7.16 -5.95
CA GLU A 12 21.57 -7.94 -5.34
C GLU A 12 22.43 -7.09 -4.40
N ASP A 13 22.85 -5.91 -4.85
CA ASP A 13 23.64 -4.98 -4.05
C ASP A 13 22.90 -4.55 -2.79
N LEU A 14 21.60 -4.25 -2.91
CA LEU A 14 20.76 -3.89 -1.78
C LEU A 14 20.63 -5.08 -0.80
N ALA A 15 20.42 -6.29 -1.31
CA ALA A 15 20.30 -7.48 -0.48
C ALA A 15 21.62 -7.80 0.26
N VAL A 16 22.77 -7.70 -0.42
CA VAL A 16 24.10 -7.91 0.17
C VAL A 16 24.39 -6.84 1.21
N MET A 17 24.12 -5.57 0.92
CA MET A 17 24.28 -4.47 1.86
C MET A 17 23.46 -4.70 3.14
N LEU A 18 22.17 -5.03 3.00
CA LEU A 18 21.30 -5.31 4.15
C LEU A 18 21.68 -6.60 4.91
N GLY A 19 22.24 -7.59 4.22
CA GLY A 19 22.73 -8.82 4.84
C GLY A 19 24.01 -8.61 5.65
N THR A 20 24.94 -7.81 5.12
CA THR A 20 26.29 -7.63 5.67
C THR A 20 26.44 -6.45 6.62
N GLN A 21 25.56 -5.46 6.55
CA GLN A 21 25.62 -4.25 7.38
C GLN A 21 24.50 -4.27 8.44
N PRO A 22 24.81 -4.69 9.69
CA PRO A 22 23.80 -4.81 10.74
C PRO A 22 23.16 -3.47 11.14
N ASP A 23 23.91 -2.38 11.12
CA ASP A 23 23.39 -1.04 11.47
C ASP A 23 22.37 -0.55 10.44
N SER A 24 22.69 -0.69 9.15
CA SER A 24 21.78 -0.37 8.03
C SER A 24 20.49 -1.18 8.12
N ARG A 25 20.59 -2.48 8.45
CA ARG A 25 19.43 -3.36 8.67
C ARG A 25 18.61 -2.95 9.89
N ALA A 26 19.24 -2.59 11.00
CA ALA A 26 18.56 -2.18 12.23
C ALA A 26 17.79 -0.86 12.01
N ALA A 27 18.41 0.12 11.35
CA ALA A 27 17.76 1.37 10.99
C ALA A 27 16.55 1.16 10.08
N LEU A 28 16.67 0.29 9.06
CA LEU A 28 15.57 -0.06 8.18
C LEU A 28 14.42 -0.75 8.94
N ARG A 29 14.73 -1.72 9.81
CA ARG A 29 13.71 -2.42 10.63
C ARG A 29 12.94 -1.42 11.48
N LYS A 30 13.64 -0.52 12.18
CA LYS A 30 13.02 0.51 13.02
C LYS A 30 12.05 1.38 12.21
N LYS A 31 12.48 1.84 11.03
CA LYS A 31 11.64 2.62 10.12
C LYS A 31 10.40 1.87 9.64
N ILE A 32 10.53 0.58 9.34
CA ILE A 32 9.40 -0.26 8.95
C ILE A 32 8.43 -0.42 10.13
N ASP A 33 8.92 -0.67 11.34
CA ASP A 33 8.07 -0.86 12.51
C ASP A 33 7.27 0.41 12.87
N GLU A 34 7.91 1.58 12.77
CA GLU A 34 7.26 2.88 12.96
C GLU A 34 6.17 3.13 11.90
N LYS A 35 6.46 2.81 10.64
CA LYS A 35 5.50 3.00 9.53
C LYS A 35 4.41 1.94 9.51
N THR A 36 4.66 0.70 9.90
CA THR A 36 3.66 -0.37 9.90
C THR A 36 2.44 -0.02 10.75
N ARG A 37 2.65 0.70 11.86
CA ARG A 37 1.57 1.12 12.77
C ARG A 37 0.70 2.25 12.23
N THR A 38 1.19 3.00 11.25
CA THR A 38 0.58 4.25 10.78
C THR A 38 0.30 4.25 9.27
N ALA A 39 0.85 3.30 8.53
CA ALA A 39 0.71 3.22 7.10
C ALA A 39 -0.69 2.74 6.72
N PRO A 40 -1.33 3.38 5.72
CA PRO A 40 -2.64 2.96 5.21
C PRO A 40 -2.70 1.49 4.74
N LEU A 41 -1.56 0.91 4.37
CA LEU A 41 -1.46 -0.49 3.95
C LEU A 41 -1.93 -1.49 5.01
N PHE A 42 -1.77 -1.15 6.29
CA PHE A 42 -2.19 -2.01 7.42
C PHE A 42 -3.49 -1.52 8.08
N ASP A 43 -4.16 -0.53 7.50
CA ASP A 43 -5.46 -0.07 7.96
C ASP A 43 -6.57 -0.88 7.28
N THR A 44 -6.88 -2.03 7.86
CA THR A 44 -7.92 -2.93 7.35
C THR A 44 -9.28 -2.23 7.22
N ALA A 45 -9.64 -1.36 8.17
CA ALA A 45 -10.92 -0.66 8.14
C ALA A 45 -11.00 0.29 6.95
N ARG A 46 -9.92 1.04 6.69
CA ARG A 46 -9.82 1.90 5.50
C ARG A 46 -9.85 1.09 4.21
N TYR A 47 -9.14 -0.04 4.14
CA TYR A 47 -9.15 -0.92 2.98
C TYR A 47 -10.55 -1.47 2.69
N SER A 48 -11.26 -1.97 3.70
CA SER A 48 -12.65 -2.44 3.56
C SER A 48 -13.57 -1.34 3.06
N ALA A 49 -13.46 -0.12 3.59
CA ALA A 49 -14.29 1.00 3.13
C ALA A 49 -14.00 1.38 1.66
N HIS A 50 -12.75 1.28 1.20
CA HIS A 50 -12.40 1.45 -0.21
C HIS A 50 -13.01 0.35 -1.09
N LEU A 51 -12.95 -0.90 -0.64
CA LEU A 51 -13.52 -2.04 -1.36
C LEU A 51 -15.05 -1.95 -1.44
N ASP A 52 -15.72 -1.63 -0.35
CA ASP A 52 -17.17 -1.46 -0.31
C ASP A 52 -17.63 -0.38 -1.30
N ARG A 53 -16.89 0.74 -1.37
CA ARG A 53 -17.16 1.79 -2.35
C ARG A 53 -16.96 1.30 -3.79
N ALA A 54 -15.90 0.54 -4.05
CA ALA A 54 -15.67 -0.08 -5.35
C ALA A 54 -16.85 -0.98 -5.77
N LEU A 55 -17.29 -1.85 -4.86
CA LEU A 55 -18.38 -2.79 -5.11
C LEU A 55 -19.71 -2.06 -5.34
N LEU A 56 -19.99 -0.99 -4.58
CA LEU A 56 -21.18 -0.17 -4.78
C LEU A 56 -21.18 0.53 -6.14
N ASP A 57 -20.04 1.07 -6.58
CA ASP A 57 -19.94 1.74 -7.87
C ASP A 57 -20.07 0.73 -9.03
N MET A 58 -19.47 -0.46 -8.90
CA MET A 58 -19.67 -1.58 -9.83
C MET A 58 -21.15 -2.00 -9.90
N TRP A 59 -21.81 -2.14 -8.74
CA TRP A 59 -23.22 -2.52 -8.66
C TRP A 59 -24.14 -1.49 -9.30
N ARG A 60 -23.93 -0.20 -9.02
CA ARG A 60 -24.71 0.90 -9.61
C ARG A 60 -24.62 0.90 -11.13
N ARG A 61 -23.41 0.70 -11.66
CA ARG A 61 -23.15 0.64 -13.11
C ARG A 61 -23.86 -0.55 -13.76
N TYR A 62 -23.75 -1.73 -13.14
CA TYR A 62 -24.46 -2.93 -13.58
C TYR A 62 -25.98 -2.75 -13.54
N ALA A 63 -26.53 -2.22 -12.45
CA ALA A 63 -27.97 -1.97 -12.29
C ALA A 63 -28.49 -0.94 -13.31
N ALA A 64 -27.63 -0.04 -13.80
CA ALA A 64 -27.94 0.90 -14.87
C ALA A 64 -27.83 0.29 -16.29
N GLY A 65 -27.52 -1.02 -16.41
CA GLY A 65 -27.37 -1.71 -17.70
C GLY A 65 -26.11 -1.32 -18.49
N GLN A 66 -25.14 -0.70 -17.84
CA GLN A 66 -23.90 -0.24 -18.48
C GLN A 66 -22.85 -1.38 -18.55
N PRO A 67 -22.05 -1.45 -19.62
CA PRO A 67 -20.97 -2.43 -19.72
C PRO A 67 -19.86 -2.14 -18.71
N ALA A 68 -19.09 -3.16 -18.34
CA ALA A 68 -17.92 -3.01 -17.47
C ALA A 68 -16.86 -2.09 -18.09
N GLU A 69 -16.23 -1.25 -17.27
CA GLU A 69 -15.16 -0.33 -17.67
C GLU A 69 -14.21 -0.09 -16.49
N PRO A 70 -12.93 0.22 -16.76
CA PRO A 70 -12.01 0.68 -15.72
C PRO A 70 -12.53 1.90 -14.98
N PHE A 71 -12.35 1.92 -13.66
CA PHE A 71 -12.62 3.08 -12.82
C PHE A 71 -11.61 3.14 -11.67
N SER A 72 -11.56 4.26 -10.98
CA SER A 72 -10.71 4.46 -9.80
C SER A 72 -11.56 4.90 -8.63
N VAL A 73 -11.32 4.29 -7.46
CA VAL A 73 -11.96 4.72 -6.22
C VAL A 73 -11.12 5.84 -5.61
N PRO A 74 -11.68 7.04 -5.40
CA PRO A 74 -10.92 8.14 -4.82
C PRO A 74 -10.49 7.81 -3.38
N PRO A 75 -9.36 8.37 -2.90
CA PRO A 75 -8.95 8.23 -1.51
C PRO A 75 -10.06 8.66 -0.55
N LEU A 76 -10.26 7.90 0.54
CA LEU A 76 -11.12 8.33 1.64
C LEU A 76 -10.36 9.41 2.42
N GLU A 77 -11.03 10.54 2.66
CA GLU A 77 -10.56 11.60 3.54
C GLU A 77 -10.16 10.99 4.88
N THR A 78 -8.92 11.22 5.31
CA THR A 78 -8.44 10.76 6.60
C THR A 78 -9.05 11.64 7.68
N SER A 79 -10.15 11.22 8.31
CA SER A 79 -10.49 11.76 9.62
C SER A 79 -9.36 11.41 10.59
N PRO A 80 -8.78 12.38 11.33
CA PRO A 80 -7.85 12.05 12.40
C PRO A 80 -8.55 11.12 13.39
N ARG A 81 -7.93 9.99 13.72
CA ARG A 81 -8.41 9.08 14.78
C ARG A 81 -8.61 9.90 16.06
N SER A 82 -9.84 9.90 16.59
CA SER A 82 -10.14 10.26 17.98
C SER A 82 -9.54 9.25 18.95
#